data_AF-A0ABD2RRA4-F1
#
_entry.id   AF-A0ABD2RRA4-F1
#
_cell.length_a   1.000
_cell.length_b   1.000
_cell.length_c   1.000
_cell.angle_alpha   90.00
_cell.angle_beta   90.00
_cell.angle_gamma   90.00
#
_symmetry.space_group_name_H-M   'P 1'
#
loop_
_entity.id
_entity.type
_entity.pdbx_description
1 polymer ?
#
loop_
_entity_poly.entity_id
_entity_poly.type
_entity_poly.pdbx_seq_one_letter_code
_entity_poly.pdbx_strand_id
1 'polypeptide(L)'
;MSALALGQKDKLGRVMIEPDGSSWYPAKDAARALKECVRRLYTQAYHSWSEISNSIRQTMFNNFKTMCTWESRYNLVIATTFERKASARLSSLLKNVRDSGIRPGWMLPNVFDELGLYWKIDKFKAISD
;
A
#
# COMPACT_ATOMS: atom_id res chain seq x y z
N MET A 1 18.10 27.98 -0.43
CA MET A 1 18.04 26.55 -0.04
C MET A 1 18.10 25.76 -1.34
N SER A 2 19.10 24.89 -1.52
CA SER A 2 19.18 24.06 -2.74
C SER A 2 17.99 23.11 -2.79
N ALA A 3 17.38 22.97 -3.97
CA ALA A 3 16.33 21.98 -4.18
C ALA A 3 16.90 20.58 -3.95
N LEU A 4 16.16 19.75 -3.21
CA LEU A 4 16.55 18.36 -2.95
C LEU A 4 16.43 17.57 -4.27
N ALA A 5 17.48 16.86 -4.67
CA ALA A 5 17.43 16.05 -5.89
C ALA A 5 16.59 14.78 -5.68
N LEU A 6 16.00 14.25 -6.76
CA LEU A 6 15.21 13.02 -6.72
C LEU A 6 16.04 11.85 -6.15
N GLY A 7 15.44 11.06 -5.26
CA GLY A 7 16.11 9.97 -4.57
C GLY A 7 17.00 10.37 -3.39
N GLN A 8 17.31 11.65 -3.22
CA GLN A 8 17.99 12.12 -2.01
C GLN A 8 17.01 12.17 -0.83
N LYS A 9 17.56 12.07 0.38
CA LYS A 9 16.79 12.17 1.62
C LYS A 9 16.84 13.58 2.17
N ASP A 10 15.71 14.07 2.66
CA ASP A 10 15.67 15.31 3.43
C ASP A 10 16.25 15.11 4.84
N LYS A 11 16.25 16.17 5.66
CA LYS A 11 16.73 16.14 7.04
C LYS A 11 15.97 15.16 7.95
N LEU A 12 14.77 14.74 7.54
CA LEU A 12 13.93 13.76 8.25
C LEU A 12 14.09 12.34 7.69
N GLY A 13 15.02 12.14 6.74
CA GLY A 13 15.27 10.84 6.11
C GLY A 13 14.25 10.46 5.02
N ARG A 14 13.38 11.39 4.62
CA ARG A 14 12.33 11.14 3.61
C ARG A 14 12.90 11.25 2.21
N VAL A 15 12.63 10.26 1.38
CA VAL A 15 13.11 10.23 -0.01
C VAL A 15 12.32 11.20 -0.87
N MET A 16 13.03 12.07 -1.60
CA MET A 16 12.45 12.97 -2.60
C MET A 16 11.92 12.15 -3.78
N ILE A 17 10.62 12.28 -4.04
CA ILE A 17 9.95 11.63 -5.16
C ILE A 17 9.16 12.64 -5.99
N GLU A 18 8.88 12.28 -7.23
CA GLU A 18 7.95 12.98 -8.10
C GLU A 18 7.05 12.00 -8.87
N PRO A 19 5.93 12.48 -9.42
CA PRO A 19 5.12 11.69 -10.35
C PRO A 19 5.90 11.34 -11.62
N ASP A 20 5.76 10.11 -12.06
CA ASP A 20 6.33 9.60 -13.31
C ASP A 20 5.26 8.76 -14.04
N GLY A 21 4.49 9.42 -14.90
CA GLY A 21 3.33 8.83 -15.57
C GLY A 21 2.31 8.23 -14.59
N SER A 22 2.15 6.90 -14.61
CA SER A 22 1.27 6.17 -13.67
C SER A 22 1.98 5.78 -12.35
N SER A 23 3.22 6.22 -12.18
CA SER A 23 4.14 5.83 -11.11
C SER A 23 4.84 7.01 -10.44
N TRP A 24 5.93 6.70 -9.72
CA TRP A 24 6.79 7.66 -9.07
C TRP A 24 8.24 7.41 -9.44
N TYR A 25 9.04 8.46 -9.40
CA TYR A 25 10.49 8.38 -9.48
C TYR A 25 11.13 8.92 -8.19
N PRO A 26 12.08 8.21 -7.55
CA PRO A 26 12.51 6.85 -7.87
C PRO A 26 11.49 5.78 -7.49
N ALA A 27 11.21 4.87 -8.42
CA ALA A 27 10.15 3.87 -8.26
C ALA A 27 10.40 2.88 -7.12
N LYS A 28 11.66 2.45 -6.91
CA LYS A 28 12.00 1.42 -5.92
C LYS A 28 11.72 1.89 -4.49
N ASP A 29 12.14 3.11 -4.15
CA ASP A 29 11.95 3.67 -2.81
C ASP A 29 10.48 3.94 -2.52
N ALA A 30 9.76 4.55 -3.47
CA ALA A 30 8.34 4.81 -3.32
C ALA A 30 7.52 3.51 -3.22
N ALA A 31 7.85 2.49 -4.01
CA ALA A 31 7.18 1.19 -3.92
C ALA A 31 7.44 0.46 -2.59
N ARG A 32 8.66 0.60 -2.03
CA ARG A 32 9.01 0.07 -0.72
C ARG A 32 8.22 0.76 0.39
N ALA A 33 8.19 2.10 0.39
CA ALA A 33 7.40 2.88 1.35
C ALA A 33 5.91 2.50 1.29
N LEU A 34 5.32 2.47 0.08
CA LEU A 34 3.92 2.07 -0.12
C LEU A 34 3.62 0.68 0.49
N LYS A 35 4.49 -0.30 0.22
CA LYS A 35 4.34 -1.68 0.71
C LYS A 35 4.38 -1.72 2.24
N GLU A 36 5.26 -0.93 2.85
CA GLU A 36 5.39 -0.85 4.31
C GLU A 36 4.15 -0.23 4.96
N CYS A 37 3.64 0.88 4.42
CA CYS A 37 2.44 1.55 4.94
C CYS A 37 1.20 0.65 4.87
N VAL A 38 1.00 -0.05 3.74
CA VAL A 38 -0.13 -0.98 3.56
C VAL A 38 -0.03 -2.12 4.58
N ARG A 39 1.14 -2.74 4.73
CA ARG A 39 1.33 -3.87 5.65
C ARG A 39 1.17 -3.49 7.11
N ARG A 40 1.76 -2.37 7.52
CA ARG A 40 1.81 -1.93 8.92
C ARG A 40 0.42 -1.64 9.49
N LEU A 41 -0.48 -1.14 8.66
CA LEU A 41 -1.83 -0.72 9.08
C LEU A 41 -2.93 -1.70 8.64
N TYR A 42 -2.54 -2.85 8.07
CA TYR A 42 -3.46 -3.93 7.76
C TYR A 42 -3.65 -4.80 9.01
N THR A 43 -4.53 -4.37 9.90
CA THR A 43 -4.76 -4.99 11.22
C THR A 43 -6.08 -5.73 11.34
N GLN A 44 -6.92 -5.70 10.29
CA GLN A 44 -8.22 -6.39 10.21
C GLN A 44 -8.33 -7.11 8.87
N ALA A 45 -9.24 -8.09 8.76
CA ALA A 45 -9.45 -8.88 7.55
C ALA A 45 -10.26 -8.13 6.49
N TYR A 46 -9.68 -7.06 5.93
CA TYR A 46 -10.29 -6.35 4.81
C TYR A 46 -10.10 -7.11 3.50
N HIS A 47 -11.17 -7.56 2.87
CA HIS A 47 -11.11 -8.35 1.64
C HIS A 47 -10.78 -7.51 0.41
N SER A 48 -10.99 -6.20 0.51
CA SER A 48 -10.77 -5.23 -0.56
C SER A 48 -10.33 -3.86 -0.02
N TRP A 49 -9.68 -3.05 -0.86
CA TRP A 49 -9.32 -1.67 -0.49
C TRP A 49 -10.54 -0.84 -0.09
N SER A 50 -11.68 -1.07 -0.76
CA SER A 50 -12.96 -0.40 -0.52
C SER A 50 -13.53 -0.61 0.88
N GLU A 51 -13.20 -1.72 1.56
CA GLU A 51 -13.67 -2.02 2.93
C GLU A 51 -12.90 -1.25 4.00
N ILE A 52 -11.68 -0.80 3.68
CA ILE A 52 -10.86 0.00 4.60
C ILE A 52 -11.49 1.39 4.72
N SER A 53 -11.77 1.85 5.94
CA SER A 53 -12.33 3.19 6.14
C SER A 53 -11.40 4.30 5.63
N ASN A 54 -11.96 5.43 5.22
CA ASN A 54 -11.17 6.57 4.75
C ASN A 54 -10.17 7.07 5.80
N SER A 55 -10.49 7.00 7.10
CA SER A 55 -9.56 7.40 8.17
C SER A 55 -8.33 6.50 8.23
N ILE A 56 -8.48 5.19 8.02
CA ILE A 56 -7.36 4.25 7.97
C ILE A 56 -6.54 4.45 6.69
N ARG A 57 -7.18 4.64 5.52
CA ARG A 57 -6.47 4.96 4.26
C ARG A 57 -5.67 6.26 4.38
N GLN A 58 -6.24 7.29 5.00
CA GLN A 58 -5.55 8.54 5.28
C GLN A 58 -4.37 8.33 6.24
N THR A 59 -4.50 7.44 7.22
CA THR A 59 -3.41 7.06 8.12
C THR A 59 -2.29 6.34 7.37
N MET A 60 -2.62 5.45 6.42
CA MET A 60 -1.65 4.83 5.51
C MET A 60 -0.92 5.88 4.66
N PHE A 61 -1.64 6.84 4.11
CA PHE A 61 -1.03 7.91 3.33
C PHE A 61 -0.17 8.86 4.18
N ASN A 62 -0.58 9.13 5.43
CA ASN A 62 0.22 9.91 6.36
C ASN A 62 1.52 9.17 6.74
N ASN A 63 1.47 7.85 6.92
CA ASN A 63 2.69 7.05 7.10
C ASN A 63 3.59 7.08 5.86
N PHE A 64 3.01 7.13 4.65
CA PHE A 64 3.80 7.29 3.42
C PHE A 64 4.53 8.63 3.39
N LYS A 65 3.89 9.72 3.85
CA LYS A 65 4.51 11.05 4.02
C LYS A 65 5.64 11.10 5.05
N THR A 66 5.77 10.10 5.94
CA THR A 66 6.93 10.01 6.85
C THR A 66 8.13 9.32 6.21
N MET A 67 7.97 8.74 5.01
CA MET A 67 9.02 8.02 4.29
C MET A 67 9.41 8.69 2.97
N CYS A 68 8.48 9.43 2.37
CA CYS A 68 8.65 10.14 1.12
C CYS A 68 8.33 11.62 1.28
N THR A 69 8.96 12.46 0.47
CA THR A 69 8.69 13.90 0.36
C THR A 69 8.66 14.30 -1.11
N TRP A 70 7.97 15.39 -1.44
CA TRP A 70 7.78 15.87 -2.81
C TRP A 70 7.48 17.37 -2.81
N GLU A 71 7.55 18.00 -3.97
CA GLU A 71 7.12 19.39 -4.14
C GLU A 71 5.59 19.53 -4.01
N SER A 72 5.12 20.58 -3.34
CA SER A 72 3.69 20.80 -3.04
C SER A 72 2.79 20.80 -4.28
N ARG A 73 3.30 21.21 -5.45
CA ARG A 73 2.59 21.15 -6.73
C ARG A 73 2.13 19.74 -7.11
N TYR A 74 2.78 18.70 -6.56
CA TYR A 74 2.45 17.30 -6.83
C TYR A 74 1.48 16.68 -5.82
N ASN A 75 0.97 17.42 -4.83
CA ASN A 75 0.12 16.88 -3.76
C ASN A 75 -1.06 16.04 -4.27
N LEU A 76 -1.82 16.57 -5.24
CA LEU A 76 -3.02 15.88 -5.76
C LEU A 76 -2.65 14.59 -6.51
N VAL A 77 -1.66 14.67 -7.41
CA VAL A 77 -1.24 13.52 -8.22
C VAL A 77 -0.53 12.44 -7.40
N ILE A 78 0.22 12.81 -6.35
CA ILE A 78 0.80 11.84 -5.41
C ILE A 78 -0.31 11.13 -4.63
N ALA A 79 -1.30 11.86 -4.11
CA ALA A 79 -2.41 11.29 -3.35
C ALA A 79 -3.26 10.32 -4.21
N THR A 80 -3.64 10.72 -5.43
CA THR A 80 -4.43 9.85 -6.32
C THR A 80 -3.62 8.62 -6.80
N THR A 81 -2.32 8.80 -7.07
CA THR A 81 -1.43 7.68 -7.42
C THR A 81 -1.25 6.74 -6.24
N PHE A 82 -1.17 7.27 -5.01
CA PHE A 82 -1.08 6.47 -3.79
C PHE A 82 -2.31 5.59 -3.62
N GLU A 83 -3.52 6.14 -3.68
CA GLU A 83 -4.77 5.38 -3.58
C GLU A 83 -4.82 4.23 -4.60
N ARG A 84 -4.56 4.53 -5.88
CA ARG A 84 -4.56 3.53 -6.96
C ARG A 84 -3.54 2.42 -6.69
N LYS A 85 -2.30 2.79 -6.34
CA LYS A 85 -1.23 1.80 -6.14
C LYS A 85 -1.38 1.03 -4.84
N ALA A 86 -1.90 1.64 -3.77
CA ALA A 86 -2.16 0.99 -2.49
C ALA A 86 -3.24 -0.09 -2.66
N SER A 87 -4.32 0.24 -3.37
CA SER A 87 -5.36 -0.71 -3.74
C SER A 87 -4.80 -1.91 -4.53
N ALA A 88 -4.08 -1.65 -5.63
CA ALA A 88 -3.48 -2.71 -6.43
C ALA A 88 -2.47 -3.55 -5.62
N ARG A 89 -1.69 -2.91 -4.75
CA ARG A 89 -0.72 -3.60 -3.88
C ARG A 89 -1.41 -4.51 -2.87
N LEU A 90 -2.50 -4.06 -2.25
CA LEU A 90 -3.27 -4.86 -1.31
C LEU A 90 -3.83 -6.11 -2.01
N SER A 91 -4.47 -5.95 -3.17
CA SER A 91 -4.99 -7.09 -3.94
C SER A 91 -3.91 -8.09 -4.29
N SER A 92 -2.73 -7.64 -4.71
CA SER A 92 -1.58 -8.52 -4.99
C SER A 92 -1.06 -9.22 -3.72
N LEU A 93 -1.01 -8.53 -2.58
CA LEU A 93 -0.60 -9.14 -1.31
C LEU A 93 -1.58 -10.24 -0.88
N LEU A 94 -2.88 -9.96 -0.91
CA LEU A 94 -3.92 -10.91 -0.53
C LEU A 94 -3.95 -12.12 -1.45
N LYS A 95 -3.82 -11.92 -2.78
CA LYS A 95 -3.68 -13.02 -3.74
C LYS A 95 -2.49 -13.92 -3.37
N ASN A 96 -1.32 -13.33 -3.10
CA ASN A 96 -0.14 -14.13 -2.73
C ASN A 96 -0.34 -14.91 -1.41
N VAL A 97 -1.02 -14.32 -0.42
CA VAL A 97 -1.35 -15.01 0.84
C VAL A 97 -2.27 -16.19 0.57
N ARG A 98 -3.31 -15.98 -0.23
CA ARG A 98 -4.27 -17.03 -0.61
C ARG A 98 -3.60 -18.16 -1.38
N ASP A 99 -2.86 -17.82 -2.43
CA ASP A 99 -2.26 -18.80 -3.35
C ASP A 99 -1.14 -19.61 -2.67
N SER A 100 -0.41 -19.00 -1.72
CA SER A 100 0.61 -19.72 -0.94
C SER A 100 0.04 -20.55 0.22
N GLY A 101 -1.13 -20.17 0.76
CA GLY A 101 -1.67 -20.77 1.98
C GLY A 101 -0.80 -20.55 3.23
N ILE A 102 0.23 -19.70 3.16
CA ILE A 102 1.18 -19.46 4.25
C ILE A 102 0.95 -18.06 4.81
N ARG A 103 0.77 -17.97 6.14
CA ARG A 103 0.67 -16.68 6.82
C ARG A 103 2.00 -15.92 6.72
N PRO A 104 2.02 -14.73 6.10
CA PRO A 104 3.23 -13.94 6.07
C PRO A 104 3.47 -13.25 7.42
N GLY A 105 4.74 -12.97 7.76
CA GLY A 105 5.10 -12.37 9.06
C GLY A 105 4.51 -10.98 9.34
N TRP A 106 4.01 -10.27 8.32
CA TRP A 106 3.36 -8.97 8.48
C TRP A 106 1.87 -9.06 8.84
N MET A 107 1.25 -10.23 8.69
CA MET A 107 -0.18 -10.43 8.93
C MET A 107 -0.40 -11.09 10.29
N LEU A 108 -1.34 -10.55 11.08
CA LEU A 108 -1.71 -11.12 12.37
C LEU A 108 -2.37 -12.51 12.19
N PRO A 109 -2.16 -13.47 13.12
CA PRO A 109 -2.76 -14.80 13.01
C PRO A 109 -4.28 -14.79 12.83
N ASN A 110 -5.00 -14.03 13.67
CA ASN A 110 -6.46 -13.93 13.59
C ASN A 110 -6.96 -13.35 12.25
N VAL A 111 -6.23 -12.39 11.69
CA VAL A 111 -6.56 -11.81 10.38
C VAL A 111 -6.38 -12.83 9.26
N PHE A 112 -5.31 -13.63 9.34
CA PHE A 112 -5.07 -14.71 8.38
C PHE A 112 -6.17 -15.79 8.45
N ASP A 113 -6.56 -16.19 9.66
CA ASP A 113 -7.60 -17.19 9.85
C ASP A 113 -8.97 -16.71 9.32
N GLU A 114 -9.34 -15.47 9.61
CA GLU A 114 -10.58 -14.85 9.13
C GLU A 114 -10.62 -14.74 7.60
N LEU A 115 -9.52 -14.30 6.98
CA LEU A 115 -9.38 -14.29 5.51
C LEU A 115 -9.47 -15.71 4.93
N GLY A 116 -8.88 -16.69 5.61
CA GLY A 116 -8.94 -18.10 5.21
C GLY A 116 -10.37 -18.64 5.22
N LEU A 117 -11.17 -18.27 6.23
CA LEU A 117 -12.61 -18.59 6.26
C LEU A 117 -13.35 -17.91 5.11
N TYR A 118 -13.11 -16.62 4.88
CA TYR A 118 -13.73 -15.89 3.78
C TYR A 118 -13.42 -16.52 2.40
N TRP A 119 -12.17 -16.90 2.14
CA TRP A 119 -11.80 -17.54 0.87
C TRP A 119 -12.36 -18.95 0.70
N LYS A 120 -12.71 -19.64 1.80
CA LYS A 120 -13.40 -20.94 1.77
C LYS A 120 -14.90 -20.81 1.49
N ILE A 121 -15.51 -19.67 1.82
CA ILE A 121 -16.91 -19.40 1.48
C ILE A 121 -17.01 -19.30 -0.05
N ASP A 122 -17.88 -20.12 -0.64
CA ASP A 122 -18.03 -20.43 -2.07
C ASP A 122 -18.35 -19.25 -3.02
N LYS A 123 -17.99 -18.01 -2.69
CA LYS A 123 -18.08 -16.87 -3.61
C LYS A 123 -16.95 -16.80 -4.65
N PHE A 124 -15.96 -17.70 -4.61
CA PHE A 124 -14.86 -17.75 -5.59
C PHE A 124 -14.79 -19.03 -6.43
N LYS A 125 -15.59 -20.07 -6.14
CA LYS A 125 -15.66 -21.28 -6.98
C LYS A 125 -16.64 -21.17 -8.15
N ALA A 126 -17.46 -20.12 -8.22
CA ALA A 126 -18.55 -20.02 -9.19
C ALA A 126 -18.26 -19.17 -10.45
N ILE A 127 -17.01 -18.71 -10.69
CA ILE A 127 -16.64 -17.93 -11.90
C ILE A 127 -15.53 -18.65 -12.71
N SER A 128 -15.38 -19.96 -12.55
CA SER A 128 -14.50 -20.75 -13.40
C SER A 128 -15.11 -22.12 -13.62
N ASP A 129 -16.18 -22.13 -14.41
CA ASP A 129 -16.53 -23.20 -15.36
C ASP A 129 -16.88 -22.53 -16.69
#